data_AF-A0ABD5Y605-F1
#
_entry.id   AF-A0ABD5Y605-F1
#
_cell.length_a   1.000
_cell.length_b   1.000
_cell.length_c   1.000
_cell.angle_alpha   90.00
_cell.angle_beta   90.00
_cell.angle_gamma   90.00
#
_symmetry.space_group_name_H-M   'P 1'
#
loop_
_entity.id
_entity.type
_entity.pdbx_description
1 polymer ?
#
loop_
_entity_poly.entity_id
_entity_poly.type
_entity_poly.pdbx_seq_one_letter_code
_entity_poly.pdbx_strand_id
1 'polypeptide(L)'
;MTAQPGTGSGRDFVTIFKTGSVDRGEYPELADLLLEGRTQLSAETSYLMKFGDESHRSLTPFDVASLHDVPAYPLPQTALDSLPAHVRAELEQNGAIQMVASYDPENHRFEEVDLAWDDQDFLERVTELIAGELSLHEAVDWVVVEEAERYTVAQWAEIRDVTGDAVRSNINAAREKLLAEPE
;
A
#
# COMPACT_ATOMS: atom_id res chain seq x y z
N MET A 1 20.35 -26.68 -0.43
CA MET A 1 18.94 -26.75 -0.01
C MET A 1 18.37 -25.37 -0.20
N THR A 2 17.60 -25.17 -1.25
CA THR A 2 16.91 -23.91 -1.53
C THR A 2 15.75 -23.83 -0.54
N ALA A 3 15.78 -22.87 0.39
CA ALA A 3 14.67 -22.62 1.28
C ALA A 3 13.45 -22.25 0.43
N GLN A 4 12.30 -22.89 0.69
CA GLN A 4 11.04 -22.39 0.15
C GLN A 4 10.76 -21.02 0.79
N PRO A 5 10.46 -19.97 0.00
CA PRO A 5 9.98 -18.72 0.57
C PRO A 5 8.70 -19.00 1.36
N GLY A 6 8.58 -18.44 2.57
CA GLY A 6 7.48 -18.72 3.52
C GLY A 6 7.76 -19.81 4.56
N THR A 7 8.99 -20.29 4.71
CA THR A 7 9.37 -21.27 5.77
C THR A 7 10.22 -20.66 6.90
N GLY A 8 10.56 -19.37 6.82
CA GLY A 8 11.16 -18.62 7.91
C GLY A 8 10.08 -18.23 8.91
N SER A 9 10.31 -18.47 10.20
CA SER A 9 9.40 -18.16 11.30
C SER A 9 9.28 -16.65 11.59
N GLY A 10 9.14 -15.82 10.56
CA GLY A 10 9.17 -14.37 10.64
C GLY A 10 8.40 -13.71 9.49
N ARG A 11 8.10 -12.43 9.64
CA ARG A 11 7.37 -11.62 8.66
C ARG A 11 8.25 -11.42 7.41
N ASP A 12 7.70 -11.68 6.24
CA ASP A 12 8.39 -11.55 4.96
C ASP A 12 8.19 -10.14 4.37
N PHE A 13 9.19 -9.65 3.63
CA PHE A 13 9.04 -8.45 2.82
C PHE A 13 8.33 -8.81 1.51
N VAL A 14 7.09 -8.38 1.35
CA VAL A 14 6.24 -8.76 0.21
C VAL A 14 5.98 -7.54 -0.66
N THR A 15 6.23 -7.68 -1.96
CA THR A 15 5.84 -6.70 -2.97
C THR A 15 4.68 -7.27 -3.77
N ILE A 16 3.57 -6.56 -3.82
CA ILE A 16 2.41 -6.91 -4.66
C ILE A 16 2.26 -5.87 -5.74
N PHE A 17 2.06 -6.30 -6.98
CA PHE A 17 1.87 -5.39 -8.12
C PHE A 17 0.86 -5.94 -9.12
N LYS A 18 0.07 -5.03 -9.69
CA LYS A 18 -0.93 -5.30 -10.72
C LYS A 18 -0.26 -5.30 -12.07
N THR A 19 -0.45 -6.41 -12.78
CA THR A 19 0.18 -6.71 -14.07
C THR A 19 -0.08 -5.67 -15.17
N GLY A 20 -1.18 -4.93 -15.09
CA GLY A 20 -1.57 -3.92 -16.08
C GLY A 20 -1.16 -2.47 -15.74
N SER A 21 -0.58 -2.22 -14.58
CA SER A 21 -0.25 -0.86 -14.11
C SER A 21 1.20 -0.46 -14.39
N VAL A 22 2.01 -1.40 -14.88
CA VAL A 22 3.35 -1.10 -15.37
C VAL A 22 3.22 -0.40 -16.71
N ASP A 23 3.63 0.87 -16.79
CA ASP A 23 3.66 1.59 -18.05
C ASP A 23 4.68 0.93 -18.99
N ARG A 24 4.20 0.38 -20.09
CA ARG A 24 5.04 -0.26 -21.11
C ARG A 24 5.97 0.73 -21.81
N GLY A 25 5.62 2.02 -21.82
CA GLY A 25 6.47 3.09 -22.34
C GLY A 25 7.67 3.39 -21.44
N GLU A 26 7.50 3.25 -20.13
CA GLU A 26 8.52 3.55 -19.12
C GLU A 26 9.34 2.30 -18.76
N TYR A 27 8.69 1.13 -18.68
CA TYR A 27 9.29 -0.15 -18.29
C TYR A 27 8.89 -1.29 -19.24
N PRO A 28 9.34 -1.27 -20.50
CA PRO A 28 8.93 -2.23 -21.52
C PRO A 28 9.32 -3.68 -21.18
N GLU A 29 10.53 -3.89 -20.67
CA GLU A 29 11.03 -5.23 -20.31
C GLU A 29 10.27 -5.83 -19.13
N LEU A 30 9.95 -5.00 -18.12
CA LEU A 30 9.14 -5.42 -16.97
C LEU A 30 7.72 -5.80 -17.40
N ALA A 31 7.08 -4.96 -18.22
CA ALA A 31 5.73 -5.21 -18.70
C ALA A 31 5.62 -6.55 -19.45
N ASP A 32 6.59 -6.85 -20.32
CA ASP A 32 6.64 -8.11 -21.07
C ASP A 32 6.88 -9.31 -20.13
N LEU A 33 7.77 -9.19 -19.15
CA LEU A 33 8.01 -10.24 -18.13
C LEU A 33 6.77 -10.54 -17.29
N LEU A 34 6.02 -9.52 -16.89
CA LEU A 34 4.80 -9.70 -16.10
C LEU A 34 3.67 -10.34 -16.93
N LEU A 35 3.57 -9.98 -18.21
CA LEU A 35 2.67 -10.60 -19.17
C LEU A 35 3.02 -12.08 -19.38
N GLU A 36 4.29 -12.41 -19.56
CA GLU A 36 4.78 -13.77 -19.70
C GLU A 36 4.50 -14.60 -18.43
N GLY A 37 4.83 -14.06 -17.25
CA GLY A 37 4.54 -14.68 -15.96
C GLY A 37 3.05 -14.98 -15.77
N ARG A 38 2.17 -14.03 -16.11
CA ARG A 38 0.71 -14.23 -16.09
C ARG A 38 0.23 -15.28 -17.09
N THR A 39 0.85 -15.41 -18.25
CA THR A 39 0.44 -16.46 -19.21
C THR A 39 0.93 -17.85 -18.81
N GLN A 40 2.06 -17.94 -18.10
CA GLN A 40 2.61 -19.20 -17.62
C GLN A 40 1.93 -19.69 -16.33
N LEU A 41 1.45 -18.77 -15.50
CA LEU A 41 0.77 -19.03 -14.24
C LEU A 41 -0.72 -18.72 -14.41
N SER A 42 -1.61 -19.70 -14.31
CA SER A 42 -3.07 -19.48 -14.37
C SER A 42 -3.56 -18.61 -13.21
N ALA A 43 -3.33 -17.31 -13.29
CA ALA A 43 -3.58 -16.36 -12.21
C ALA A 43 -5.08 -16.08 -12.12
N GLU A 44 -5.65 -16.34 -10.94
CA GLU A 44 -7.05 -16.03 -10.63
C GLU A 44 -7.28 -14.52 -10.50
N THR A 45 -6.25 -13.77 -10.14
CA THR A 45 -6.28 -12.31 -10.00
C THR A 45 -5.37 -11.62 -11.02
N SER A 46 -5.54 -10.31 -11.21
CA SER A 46 -4.64 -9.50 -12.03
C SER A 46 -3.34 -9.08 -11.33
N TYR A 47 -3.06 -9.65 -10.16
CA TYR A 47 -1.96 -9.28 -9.28
C TYR A 47 -0.93 -10.41 -9.19
N LEU A 48 0.33 -10.00 -9.05
CA LEU A 48 1.46 -10.86 -8.76
C LEU A 48 2.07 -10.42 -7.42
N MET A 49 2.68 -11.38 -6.73
CA MET A 49 3.42 -11.13 -5.49
C MET A 49 4.85 -11.66 -5.61
N LYS A 50 5.79 -10.94 -5.00
CA LYS A 50 7.18 -11.34 -4.83
C LYS A 50 7.55 -11.29 -3.36
N PHE A 51 8.24 -12.32 -2.88
CA PHE A 51 8.84 -12.36 -1.55
C PHE A 51 10.29 -11.89 -1.66
N GLY A 52 10.54 -10.66 -1.21
CA GLY A 52 11.85 -10.04 -1.15
C GLY A 52 12.52 -10.21 0.23
N ASP A 53 13.69 -9.61 0.34
CA ASP A 53 14.49 -9.51 1.56
C ASP A 53 14.39 -8.08 2.13
N GLU A 54 14.70 -7.87 3.41
CA GLU A 54 14.75 -6.52 4.02
C GLU A 54 15.67 -5.55 3.26
N SER A 55 16.72 -6.06 2.62
CA SER A 55 17.60 -5.27 1.75
C SER A 55 16.90 -4.64 0.54
N HIS A 56 15.71 -5.12 0.17
CA HIS A 56 14.88 -4.54 -0.89
C HIS A 56 14.00 -3.37 -0.41
N ARG A 57 14.00 -3.04 0.89
CA ARG A 57 13.18 -1.96 1.45
C ARG A 57 13.49 -0.58 0.84
N SER A 58 14.71 -0.35 0.38
CA SER A 58 15.10 0.91 -0.26
C SER A 58 14.75 0.97 -1.76
N LEU A 59 14.26 -0.13 -2.34
CA LEU A 59 13.87 -0.22 -3.74
C LEU A 59 12.40 0.13 -3.91
N THR A 60 12.02 0.70 -5.04
CA THR A 60 10.59 0.91 -5.32
C THR A 60 9.91 -0.44 -5.60
N PRO A 61 8.57 -0.53 -5.46
CA PRO A 61 7.83 -1.75 -5.81
C PRO A 61 8.11 -2.23 -7.25
N PHE A 62 8.34 -1.30 -8.20
CA PHE A 62 8.63 -1.61 -9.60
C PHE A 62 10.07 -2.10 -9.83
N ASP A 63 11.03 -1.57 -9.06
CA ASP A 63 12.40 -2.09 -9.08
C ASP A 63 12.44 -3.55 -8.59
N VAL A 64 11.69 -3.87 -7.53
CA VAL A 64 11.57 -5.25 -7.02
C VAL A 64 10.85 -6.16 -8.03
N ALA A 65 9.85 -5.64 -8.74
CA ALA A 65 9.18 -6.37 -9.81
C ALA A 65 10.14 -6.76 -10.95
N SER A 66 11.22 -6.00 -11.16
CA SER A 66 12.25 -6.26 -12.18
C SER A 66 13.35 -7.24 -11.75
N LEU A 67 13.43 -7.58 -10.46
CA LEU A 67 14.44 -8.52 -9.95
C LEU A 67 14.22 -9.95 -10.48
N HIS A 68 15.18 -10.46 -11.24
CA HIS A 68 15.11 -11.80 -11.87
C HIS A 68 15.40 -12.95 -10.90
N ASP A 69 16.15 -12.67 -9.85
CA ASP A 69 16.51 -13.59 -8.78
C ASP A 69 15.37 -13.79 -7.77
N VAL A 70 14.35 -12.91 -7.80
CA VAL A 70 13.15 -13.01 -6.96
C VAL A 70 11.98 -13.57 -7.78
N PRO A 71 11.52 -14.81 -7.51
CA PRO A 71 10.42 -15.41 -8.24
C PRO A 71 9.10 -14.66 -7.98
N ALA A 72 8.34 -14.43 -9.04
CA ALA A 72 6.98 -13.88 -8.98
C ALA A 72 5.95 -15.02 -8.93
N TYR A 73 4.95 -14.86 -8.07
CA TYR A 73 3.85 -15.81 -7.88
C TYR A 73 2.52 -15.13 -8.19
N PRO A 74 1.51 -15.86 -8.71
CA PRO A 74 0.16 -15.32 -8.80
C PRO A 74 -0.36 -15.04 -7.40
N LEU A 75 -0.97 -13.88 -7.20
CA LEU A 75 -1.62 -13.57 -5.94
C LEU A 75 -2.98 -14.30 -5.89
N PRO A 76 -3.20 -15.24 -4.96
CA PRO A 76 -4.50 -15.91 -4.82
C PRO A 76 -5.59 -14.92 -4.39
N GLN A 77 -6.84 -15.14 -4.80
CA GLN A 77 -7.95 -14.26 -4.40
C GLN A 77 -8.10 -14.20 -2.87
N THR A 78 -7.96 -15.34 -2.18
CA THR A 78 -8.00 -15.42 -0.72
C THR A 78 -6.92 -14.55 -0.05
N ALA A 79 -5.74 -14.45 -0.67
CA ALA A 79 -4.64 -13.64 -0.15
C ALA A 79 -4.94 -12.15 -0.35
N LEU A 80 -5.45 -11.77 -1.52
CA LEU A 80 -5.92 -10.41 -1.80
C LEU A 80 -7.03 -9.99 -0.82
N ASP A 81 -8.00 -10.86 -0.56
CA ASP A 81 -9.12 -10.60 0.35
C ASP A 81 -8.68 -10.54 1.82
N SER A 82 -7.56 -11.18 2.17
CA SER A 82 -7.00 -11.13 3.52
C SER A 82 -6.25 -9.83 3.85
N LEU A 83 -5.94 -9.01 2.84
CA LEU A 83 -5.22 -7.76 3.04
C LEU A 83 -6.09 -6.74 3.80
N PRO A 84 -5.51 -5.98 4.75
CA PRO A 84 -6.19 -4.85 5.37
C PRO A 84 -6.72 -3.86 4.33
N ALA A 85 -7.84 -3.20 4.63
CA ALA A 85 -8.49 -2.27 3.71
C ALA A 85 -7.54 -1.14 3.21
N HIS A 86 -6.68 -0.61 4.08
CA HIS A 86 -5.72 0.42 3.72
C HIS A 86 -4.67 -0.07 2.71
N VAL A 87 -4.20 -1.31 2.86
CA VAL A 87 -3.26 -1.96 1.94
C VAL A 87 -3.91 -2.23 0.58
N ARG A 88 -5.17 -2.69 0.58
CA ARG A 88 -5.94 -2.88 -0.67
C ARG A 88 -6.17 -1.55 -1.40
N ALA A 89 -6.54 -0.50 -0.69
CA ALA A 89 -6.75 0.82 -1.27
C ALA A 89 -5.46 1.36 -1.92
N GLU A 90 -4.33 1.23 -1.25
CA GLU A 90 -3.02 1.65 -1.78
C GLU A 90 -2.63 0.82 -3.03
N LEU A 91 -2.87 -0.50 -3.00
CA LEU A 91 -2.63 -1.38 -4.13
C LEU A 91 -3.54 -1.08 -5.34
N GLU A 92 -4.80 -0.73 -5.11
CA GLU A 92 -5.73 -0.35 -6.18
C GLU A 92 -5.38 0.99 -6.80
N GLN A 93 -4.98 1.97 -5.99
CA GLN A 93 -4.64 3.32 -6.41
C GLN A 93 -3.30 3.38 -7.15
N ASN A 94 -2.26 2.79 -6.57
CA ASN A 94 -0.89 2.90 -7.09
C ASN A 94 -0.54 1.74 -8.03
N GLY A 95 -1.36 0.68 -8.04
CA GLY A 95 -1.10 -0.52 -8.83
C GLY A 95 0.06 -1.37 -8.29
N ALA A 96 0.74 -0.95 -7.21
CA ALA A 96 1.78 -1.71 -6.53
C ALA A 96 1.94 -1.24 -5.07
N ILE A 97 2.38 -2.15 -4.19
CA ILE A 97 2.69 -1.89 -2.79
C ILE A 97 3.89 -2.70 -2.32
N GLN A 98 4.52 -2.24 -1.25
CA GLN A 98 5.48 -3.00 -0.45
C GLN A 98 4.99 -3.06 0.99
N MET A 99 5.01 -4.26 1.55
CA MET A 99 4.54 -4.53 2.90
C MET A 99 5.45 -5.55 3.57
N VAL A 100 5.39 -5.60 4.90
CA VAL A 100 5.96 -6.65 5.71
C VAL A 100 4.81 -7.46 6.28
N ALA A 101 4.74 -8.74 5.96
CA ALA A 101 3.61 -9.60 6.33
C ALA A 101 4.05 -11.05 6.53
N SER A 102 3.39 -11.76 7.43
CA SER A 102 3.48 -13.21 7.52
C SER A 102 2.54 -13.83 6.48
N TYR A 103 3.03 -14.74 5.64
CA TYR A 103 2.20 -15.42 4.66
C TYR A 103 1.96 -16.89 5.05
N ASP A 104 0.69 -17.28 5.18
CA ASP A 104 0.29 -18.67 5.36
C ASP A 104 0.11 -19.35 3.99
N PRO A 105 1.02 -20.25 3.58
CA PRO A 105 0.94 -20.93 2.30
C PRO A 105 -0.14 -22.01 2.24
N GLU A 106 -0.64 -22.52 3.37
CA GLU A 106 -1.70 -23.54 3.42
C GLU A 106 -3.08 -22.91 3.20
N ASN A 107 -3.31 -21.74 3.81
CA ASN A 107 -4.58 -21.03 3.70
C ASN A 107 -4.57 -19.91 2.65
N HIS A 108 -3.41 -19.60 2.07
CA HIS A 108 -3.19 -18.50 1.12
C HIS A 108 -3.63 -17.15 1.69
N ARG A 109 -3.12 -16.78 2.86
CA ARG A 109 -3.53 -15.56 3.57
C ARG A 109 -2.34 -14.80 4.13
N PHE A 110 -2.47 -13.48 4.20
CA PHE A 110 -1.54 -12.63 4.92
C PHE A 110 -2.03 -12.37 6.34
N GLU A 111 -1.07 -12.32 7.27
CA GLU A 111 -1.24 -11.98 8.67
C GLU A 111 -0.18 -10.93 9.07
N GLU A 112 -0.46 -10.14 10.10
CA GLU A 112 0.49 -9.13 10.64
C GLU A 112 1.08 -8.22 9.54
N VAL A 113 0.20 -7.62 8.74
CA VAL A 113 0.56 -6.79 7.59
C VAL A 113 0.84 -5.36 8.05
N ASP A 114 2.06 -4.87 7.81
CA ASP A 114 2.42 -3.45 7.91
C ASP A 114 2.99 -2.95 6.58
N LEU A 115 2.81 -1.68 6.24
CA LEU A 115 3.43 -1.09 5.06
C LEU A 115 4.94 -0.89 5.27
N ALA A 116 5.73 -1.01 4.20
CA ALA A 116 7.18 -0.96 4.27
C ALA A 116 7.79 0.44 4.53
N TRP A 117 7.00 1.51 4.42
CA TRP A 117 7.47 2.90 4.48
C TRP A 117 7.30 3.48 5.89
N ASP A 118 8.31 4.26 6.32
CA ASP A 118 8.49 4.78 7.68
C ASP A 118 7.50 5.91 7.98
N ASP A 119 6.59 5.71 8.95
CA ASP A 119 5.47 6.59 9.32
C ASP A 119 5.88 7.80 10.21
N GLN A 120 7.15 8.21 10.24
CA GLN A 120 7.59 9.26 11.17
C GLN A 120 7.08 10.67 10.81
N ASP A 121 7.08 11.04 9.52
CA ASP A 121 6.72 12.40 9.09
C ASP A 121 5.23 12.73 9.35
N PHE A 122 4.35 11.73 9.29
CA PHE A 122 2.92 11.92 9.52
C PHE A 122 2.60 12.24 10.99
N LEU A 123 3.27 11.59 11.94
CA LEU A 123 3.01 11.79 13.36
C LEU A 123 3.44 13.18 13.84
N GLU A 124 4.61 13.64 13.39
CA GLU A 124 5.08 14.99 13.71
C GLU A 124 4.13 16.04 13.14
N ARG A 125 3.69 15.87 11.88
CA ARG A 125 2.76 16.79 11.23
C ARG A 125 1.39 16.83 11.90
N VAL A 126 0.82 15.67 12.24
CA VAL A 126 -0.45 15.60 12.98
C VAL A 126 -0.33 16.29 14.35
N THR A 127 0.79 16.10 15.04
CA THR A 127 1.03 16.73 16.35
C THR A 127 1.12 18.25 16.24
N GLU A 128 1.80 18.77 15.22
CA GLU A 128 1.89 20.20 14.93
C GLU A 128 0.51 20.82 14.69
N LEU A 129 -0.32 20.17 13.86
CA LEU A 129 -1.67 20.64 13.55
C LEU A 129 -2.58 20.64 14.78
N ILE A 130 -2.47 19.62 15.64
CA ILE A 130 -3.22 19.59 16.91
C ILE A 130 -2.79 20.71 17.85
N ALA A 131 -1.49 21.01 17.90
CA ALA A 131 -0.99 22.16 18.65
C ALA A 131 -1.51 23.50 18.07
N GLY A 132 -1.81 23.54 16.77
CA GLY A 132 -2.43 24.64 16.04
C GLY A 132 -3.97 24.69 16.09
N GLU A 133 -4.60 24.09 17.11
CA GLU A 133 -6.06 24.12 17.36
C GLU A 133 -6.94 23.22 16.48
N LEU A 134 -6.36 22.33 15.69
CA LEU A 134 -7.12 21.27 15.03
C LEU A 134 -7.42 20.14 16.03
N SER A 135 -8.60 19.53 15.90
CA SER A 135 -8.86 18.26 16.58
C SER A 135 -8.03 17.14 15.95
N LEU A 136 -7.84 16.04 16.69
CA LEU A 136 -7.15 14.85 16.14
C LEU A 136 -7.77 14.38 14.82
N HIS A 137 -9.11 14.41 14.70
CA HIS A 137 -9.79 13.95 13.49
C HIS A 137 -9.62 14.93 12.32
N GLU A 138 -9.65 16.23 12.58
CA GLU A 138 -9.34 17.28 11.59
C GLU A 138 -7.90 17.16 11.10
N ALA A 139 -6.93 17.05 12.01
CA ALA A 139 -5.52 16.93 11.68
C ALA A 139 -5.22 15.67 10.88
N VAL A 140 -5.74 14.52 11.30
CA VAL A 140 -5.54 13.25 10.59
C VAL A 140 -6.19 13.27 9.22
N ASP A 141 -7.44 13.74 9.09
CA ASP A 141 -8.14 13.78 7.80
C ASP A 141 -7.49 14.78 6.83
N TRP A 142 -7.03 15.93 7.33
CA TRP A 142 -6.29 16.91 6.55
C TRP A 142 -4.96 16.35 6.04
N VAL A 143 -4.13 15.79 6.91
CA VAL A 143 -2.81 15.28 6.51
C VAL A 143 -2.96 14.14 5.51
N VAL A 144 -3.87 13.20 5.77
CA VAL A 144 -4.00 11.99 4.95
C VAL A 144 -4.65 12.27 3.59
N VAL A 145 -5.69 13.11 3.55
CA VAL A 145 -6.50 13.30 2.32
C VAL A 145 -6.08 14.55 1.55
N GLU A 146 -5.71 15.63 2.22
CA GLU A 146 -5.42 16.92 1.56
C GLU A 146 -3.92 17.18 1.40
N GLU A 147 -3.09 17.02 2.44
CA GLU A 147 -1.66 17.31 2.32
C GLU A 147 -0.90 16.20 1.59
N ALA A 148 -1.14 14.94 1.96
CA ALA A 148 -0.46 13.80 1.37
C ALA A 148 -1.18 13.26 0.13
N GLU A 149 -2.43 13.68 -0.13
CA GLU A 149 -3.31 13.15 -1.17
C GLU A 149 -3.32 11.61 -1.23
N ARG A 150 -3.12 10.96 -0.08
CA ARG A 150 -2.81 9.53 0.00
C ARG A 150 -4.00 8.67 -0.36
N TYR A 151 -5.19 9.11 0.02
CA TYR A 151 -6.45 8.45 -0.26
C TYR A 151 -7.49 9.47 -0.69
N THR A 152 -8.43 9.05 -1.54
CA THR A 152 -9.66 9.81 -1.73
C THR A 152 -10.48 9.82 -0.44
N VAL A 153 -11.37 10.82 -0.29
CA VAL A 153 -12.34 10.88 0.82
C VAL A 153 -13.11 9.57 1.01
N ALA A 154 -13.51 8.91 -0.08
CA ALA A 154 -14.29 7.68 -0.02
C ALA A 154 -13.46 6.51 0.53
N GLN A 155 -12.23 6.33 0.05
CA GLN A 155 -11.31 5.30 0.53
C GLN A 155 -10.93 5.55 1.99
N TRP A 156 -10.65 6.79 2.36
CA TRP A 156 -10.29 7.13 3.73
C TRP A 156 -11.44 6.92 4.72
N ALA A 157 -12.66 7.25 4.30
CA ALA A 157 -13.87 6.98 5.07
C ALA A 157 -14.09 5.48 5.29
N GLU A 158 -13.86 4.65 4.27
CA GLU A 158 -13.92 3.19 4.38
C GLU A 158 -12.85 2.65 5.35
N ILE A 159 -11.61 3.13 5.27
CA ILE A 159 -10.51 2.71 6.16
C ILE A 159 -10.83 3.05 7.62
N ARG A 160 -11.45 4.22 7.87
CA ARG A 160 -11.79 4.70 9.21
C ARG A 160 -13.13 4.20 9.74
N ASP A 161 -13.90 3.48 8.94
CA ASP A 161 -15.28 3.07 9.23
C ASP A 161 -16.19 4.27 9.62
N VAL A 162 -16.12 5.33 8.82
CA VAL A 162 -16.94 6.55 8.97
C VAL A 162 -17.59 6.93 7.64
N THR A 163 -18.48 7.92 7.65
CA THR A 163 -19.07 8.41 6.41
C THR A 163 -18.12 9.37 5.68
N GLY A 164 -18.17 9.38 4.35
CA GLY A 164 -17.41 10.34 3.54
C GLY A 164 -17.76 11.79 3.86
N ASP A 165 -18.99 12.07 4.31
CA ASP A 165 -19.39 13.41 4.74
C ASP A 165 -18.70 13.84 6.05
N ALA A 166 -18.45 12.91 6.97
CA ALA A 166 -17.69 13.20 8.19
C ALA A 166 -16.25 13.60 7.85
N VAL A 167 -15.60 12.87 6.93
CA VAL A 167 -14.25 13.18 6.45
C VAL A 167 -14.22 14.55 5.76
N ARG A 168 -15.16 14.86 4.85
CA ARG A 168 -15.24 16.18 4.21
C ARG A 168 -15.47 17.30 5.21
N SER A 169 -16.32 17.08 6.21
CA SER A 169 -16.60 18.06 7.25
C SER A 169 -15.33 18.40 8.03
N ASN A 170 -14.56 17.38 8.43
CA ASN A 170 -13.30 17.56 9.15
C ASN A 170 -12.26 18.30 8.30
N ILE A 171 -12.12 17.92 7.03
CA ILE A 171 -11.23 18.59 6.07
C ILE A 171 -11.59 20.07 5.91
N ASN A 172 -12.88 20.38 5.73
CA ASN A 172 -13.32 21.76 5.56
C ASN A 172 -13.09 22.59 6.84
N ALA A 173 -13.36 22.02 8.02
CA ALA A 173 -13.09 22.69 9.29
C ALA A 173 -11.59 22.93 9.51
N ALA A 174 -10.74 21.95 9.16
CA ALA A 174 -9.28 22.12 9.16
C ALA A 174 -8.86 23.24 8.20
N ARG A 175 -9.39 23.23 6.97
CA ARG A 175 -9.10 24.24 5.94
C ARG A 175 -9.45 25.65 6.40
N GLU A 176 -10.61 25.83 7.02
CA GLU A 176 -11.04 27.13 7.55
C GLU A 176 -10.07 27.67 8.62
N LYS A 177 -9.59 26.81 9.52
CA LYS A 177 -8.63 27.20 10.56
C LYS A 177 -7.24 27.48 10.02
N LEU A 178 -6.77 26.67 9.06
CA LEU A 178 -5.41 26.77 8.51
C LEU A 178 -5.24 27.92 7.51
N LEU A 179 -6.31 28.28 6.78
CA LEU A 179 -6.30 29.34 5.77
C LEU A 179 -6.95 30.64 6.24
N ALA A 180 -7.36 30.73 7.50
CA ALA A 180 -7.75 32.00 8.08
C ALA A 180 -6.53 32.94 8.14
N GLU A 181 -6.62 34.10 7.49
CA GLU A 181 -5.59 35.14 7.64
C GLU A 181 -5.56 35.62 9.10
N PRO A 182 -4.38 35.81 9.70
CA PRO A 182 -4.29 36.41 11.02
C PRO A 182 -4.75 37.87 10.96
N GLU A 183 -5.73 38.22 11.81
CA GLU A 183 -6.13 39.62 12.06
C GLU A 183 -5.03 40.45 12.74
#